data_AF-X1U2G0-F1
#
_entry.id   AF-X1U2G0-F1
#
_cell.length_a   1.000
_cell.length_b   1.000
_cell.length_c   1.000
_cell.angle_alpha   90.00
_cell.angle_beta   90.00
_cell.angle_gamma   90.00
#
_symmetry.space_group_name_H-M   'P 1'
#
loop_
_entity.id
_entity.type
_entity.pdbx_description
1 polymer ?
#
loop_
_entity_poly.entity_id
_entity_poly.type
_entity_poly.pdbx_seq_one_letter_code
_entity_poly.pdbx_strand_id
1 'polypeptide(L)'
;AVYRDPYLNLKQTESLFNLLPEISQHVRRLWFNGFYTAETDRYILSIISNCPNLELLSVPWTVLRRGTAEDWIDLLNVNTGAGKPLYSLEIQGICLPSEQAKQLEEDCSPNPLEDSRVDFSALRRLKIFGNTLHKPVSDDDLTTIAKTATNLECLDLTNISTVSVAGLLNLVKASRFTLEVLEHSPRSSDGFYHPYPGHLESGEHICDLLTSLPRMRDISISIPTICP
;
A
#
# COMPACT_ATOMS: atom_id res chain seq x y z
N ALA A 1 5.26 -38.71 5.64
CA ALA A 1 5.32 -37.65 4.61
C ALA A 1 6.60 -36.85 4.85
N VAL A 2 7.38 -36.53 3.80
CA VAL A 2 8.56 -35.65 3.95
C VAL A 2 8.03 -34.24 4.11
N TYR A 3 8.36 -33.58 5.23
CA TYR A 3 8.01 -32.18 5.47
C TYR A 3 8.68 -31.32 4.38
N ARG A 4 7.88 -30.52 3.67
CA ARG A 4 8.37 -29.50 2.74
C ARG A 4 8.14 -28.16 3.41
N ASP A 5 9.21 -27.42 3.69
CA ASP A 5 9.10 -26.05 4.19
C ASP A 5 8.36 -25.22 3.13
N PRO A 6 7.15 -24.69 3.42
CA PRO A 6 6.36 -23.93 2.47
C PRO A 6 7.03 -22.60 2.06
N TYR A 7 8.02 -22.13 2.82
CA TYR A 7 8.70 -20.85 2.59
C TYR A 7 10.15 -21.02 2.13
N LEU A 8 10.55 -22.23 1.73
CA LEU A 8 11.92 -22.53 1.31
C LEU A 8 12.43 -21.58 0.22
N ASN A 9 11.60 -21.30 -0.79
CA ASN A 9 11.98 -20.41 -1.89
C ASN A 9 12.22 -18.97 -1.42
N LEU A 10 11.43 -18.49 -0.45
CA LEU A 10 11.58 -17.16 0.12
C LEU A 10 12.90 -17.05 0.89
N LYS A 11 13.19 -18.05 1.74
CA LYS A 11 14.46 -18.16 2.49
C LYS A 11 15.68 -18.26 1.58
N GLN A 12 15.59 -19.05 0.51
CA GLN A 12 16.66 -19.20 -0.47
C GLN A 12 16.89 -17.90 -1.26
N THR A 13 15.83 -17.16 -1.58
CA THR A 13 15.93 -15.87 -2.28
C THR A 13 16.62 -14.84 -1.39
N GLU A 14 16.19 -14.73 -0.13
CA GLU A 14 16.85 -13.87 0.86
C GLU A 14 18.34 -14.21 1.00
N SER A 15 18.64 -15.51 1.19
CA SER A 15 20.02 -15.97 1.30
C SER A 15 20.83 -15.60 0.06
N LEU A 16 20.29 -15.84 -1.14
CA LEU A 16 20.95 -15.52 -2.40
C LEU A 16 21.27 -14.02 -2.51
N PHE A 17 20.33 -13.15 -2.16
CA PHE A 17 20.53 -11.70 -2.27
C PHE A 17 21.55 -11.18 -1.26
N ASN A 18 21.56 -11.74 -0.04
CA ASN A 18 22.59 -11.45 0.96
C ASN A 18 23.99 -11.94 0.52
N LEU A 19 24.08 -13.10 -0.12
CA LEU A 19 25.34 -13.71 -0.57
C LEU A 19 25.89 -13.04 -1.85
N LEU A 20 25.01 -12.62 -2.76
CA LEU A 20 25.36 -12.08 -4.07
C LEU A 20 24.61 -10.76 -4.35
N PRO A 21 25.04 -9.63 -3.74
CA PRO A 21 24.43 -8.32 -3.95
C PRO A 21 24.46 -7.87 -5.43
N GLU A 22 25.41 -8.41 -6.20
CA GLU A 22 25.53 -8.21 -7.64
C GLU A 22 24.29 -8.66 -8.41
N ILE A 23 23.53 -9.62 -7.88
CA ILE A 23 22.27 -10.08 -8.48
C ILE A 23 21.14 -9.16 -8.05
N SER A 24 21.03 -8.85 -6.76
CA SER A 24 19.90 -8.07 -6.21
C SER A 24 19.88 -6.64 -6.74
N GLN A 25 21.05 -6.04 -7.05
CA GLN A 25 21.12 -4.72 -7.70
C GLN A 25 20.45 -4.67 -9.09
N HIS A 26 20.22 -5.82 -9.75
CA HIS A 26 19.54 -5.90 -11.05
C HIS A 26 18.04 -6.16 -10.93
N VAL A 27 17.53 -6.42 -9.72
CA VAL A 27 16.10 -6.57 -9.48
C VAL A 27 15.42 -5.21 -9.63
N ARG A 28 14.36 -5.17 -10.43
CA ARG A 28 13.52 -3.98 -10.66
C ARG A 28 12.09 -4.18 -10.20
N ARG A 29 11.66 -5.43 -10.09
CA ARG A 29 10.27 -5.80 -9.84
C ARG A 29 10.21 -6.97 -8.88
N LEU A 30 9.42 -6.84 -7.83
CA LEU A 30 9.13 -7.92 -6.89
C LEU A 30 7.63 -8.01 -6.67
N TRP A 31 7.15 -9.25 -6.57
CA TRP A 31 5.76 -9.54 -6.26
C TRP A 31 5.69 -10.68 -5.27
N PHE A 32 5.14 -10.39 -4.10
CA PHE A 32 4.91 -11.34 -3.02
C PHE A 32 3.41 -11.59 -2.88
N ASN A 33 3.01 -12.85 -3.00
CA ASN A 33 1.62 -13.28 -2.83
C ASN A 33 1.62 -14.62 -2.09
N GLY A 34 0.66 -14.80 -1.18
CA GLY A 34 0.54 -16.02 -0.39
C GLY A 34 1.41 -16.07 0.87
N PHE A 35 2.01 -14.95 1.27
CA PHE A 35 2.89 -14.83 2.42
C PHE A 35 2.29 -13.82 3.41
N TYR A 36 1.88 -14.25 4.61
CA TYR A 36 1.11 -13.40 5.53
C TYR A 36 1.49 -13.55 7.01
N THR A 37 2.55 -14.31 7.31
CA THR A 37 3.02 -14.52 8.68
C THR A 37 4.12 -13.52 9.04
N ALA A 38 4.33 -13.30 10.34
CA ALA A 38 5.41 -12.43 10.80
C ALA A 38 6.80 -12.92 10.35
N GLU A 39 6.98 -14.23 10.22
CA GLU A 39 8.21 -14.82 9.67
C GLU A 39 8.37 -14.45 8.19
N THR A 40 7.33 -14.59 7.38
CA THR A 40 7.43 -14.28 5.95
C THR A 40 7.56 -12.78 5.68
N ASP A 41 6.92 -11.93 6.47
CA ASP A 41 7.05 -10.47 6.33
C ASP A 41 8.50 -10.01 6.57
N ARG A 42 9.21 -10.62 7.54
CA ARG A 42 10.64 -10.35 7.77
C ARG A 42 11.50 -10.73 6.57
N TYR A 43 11.25 -11.90 5.98
CA TYR A 43 11.98 -12.31 4.78
C TYR A 43 11.68 -11.38 3.59
N ILE A 44 10.43 -10.94 3.43
CA ILE A 44 10.05 -9.99 2.39
C ILE A 44 10.83 -8.67 2.55
N LEU A 45 10.82 -8.10 3.76
CA LEU A 45 11.51 -6.84 4.07
C LEU A 45 13.03 -6.95 3.86
N SER A 46 13.63 -8.05 4.29
CA SER A 46 15.05 -8.37 4.08
C SER A 46 15.41 -8.50 2.60
N ILE A 47 14.55 -9.13 1.79
CA ILE A 47 14.75 -9.21 0.33
C ILE A 47 14.69 -7.81 -0.30
N ILE A 48 13.72 -7.00 0.12
CA ILE A 48 13.50 -5.65 -0.41
C ILE A 48 14.69 -4.74 -0.12
N SER A 49 15.21 -4.74 1.12
CA SER A 49 16.35 -3.88 1.51
C SER A 49 17.63 -4.18 0.73
N ASN A 50 17.77 -5.41 0.22
CA ASN A 50 18.88 -5.80 -0.65
C ASN A 50 18.72 -5.34 -2.12
N CYS A 51 17.59 -4.76 -2.52
CA CYS A 51 17.27 -4.41 -3.89
C CYS A 51 17.29 -2.88 -4.13
N PRO A 52 18.48 -2.24 -4.22
CA PRO A 52 18.59 -0.78 -4.27
C PRO A 52 17.96 -0.14 -5.51
N ASN A 53 17.68 -0.91 -6.56
CA ASN A 53 17.11 -0.41 -7.80
C ASN A 53 15.66 -0.90 -8.01
N LEU A 54 14.99 -1.35 -6.96
CA LEU A 54 13.60 -1.80 -7.02
C LEU A 54 12.68 -0.64 -7.46
N GLU A 55 11.89 -0.85 -8.50
CA GLU A 55 11.00 0.17 -9.06
C GLU A 55 9.51 -0.21 -8.86
N LEU A 56 9.18 -1.50 -8.92
CA LEU A 56 7.80 -1.97 -8.75
C LEU A 56 7.73 -3.04 -7.68
N LEU A 57 6.90 -2.81 -6.67
CA LEU A 57 6.74 -3.71 -5.55
C LEU A 57 5.27 -4.03 -5.31
N SER A 58 4.95 -5.31 -5.15
CA SER A 58 3.67 -5.79 -4.66
C SER A 58 3.88 -6.64 -3.42
N VAL A 59 3.24 -6.25 -2.30
CA VAL A 59 3.39 -6.85 -0.98
C VAL A 59 2.04 -7.06 -0.30
N PRO A 60 1.93 -8.02 0.63
CA PRO A 60 0.78 -8.12 1.52
C PRO A 60 0.69 -6.90 2.45
N TRP A 61 -0.52 -6.44 2.76
CA TRP A 61 -0.79 -5.42 3.79
C TRP A 61 -0.19 -5.74 5.17
N THR A 62 0.10 -7.01 5.48
CA THR A 62 0.76 -7.38 6.74
C THR A 62 2.14 -6.74 6.88
N VAL A 63 2.85 -6.48 5.76
CA VAL A 63 4.12 -5.73 5.75
C VAL A 63 3.93 -4.29 6.26
N LEU A 64 2.79 -3.65 5.96
CA LEU A 64 2.45 -2.34 6.53
C LEU A 64 2.20 -2.40 8.04
N ARG A 65 1.75 -3.54 8.55
CA ARG A 65 1.40 -3.71 9.97
C ARG A 65 2.53 -4.24 10.83
N ARG A 66 3.50 -4.95 10.24
CA ARG A 66 4.62 -5.57 10.95
C ARG A 66 5.98 -4.97 10.62
N GLY A 67 6.07 -4.18 9.56
CA GLY A 67 7.29 -3.45 9.21
C GLY A 67 7.55 -2.29 10.17
N THR A 68 8.82 -2.05 10.45
CA THR A 68 9.28 -0.88 11.21
C THR A 68 9.34 0.36 10.32
N ALA A 69 9.52 1.54 10.92
CA ALA A 69 9.76 2.76 10.17
C ALA A 69 11.01 2.65 9.26
N GLU A 70 12.10 2.04 9.75
CA GLU A 70 13.32 1.82 8.96
C GLU A 70 13.04 0.92 7.75
N ASP A 71 12.26 -0.15 7.92
CA ASP A 71 11.87 -1.03 6.81
C ASP A 71 11.13 -0.25 5.71
N TRP A 72 10.26 0.69 6.09
CA TRP A 72 9.51 1.52 5.14
C TRP A 72 10.35 2.63 4.51
N ILE A 73 11.31 3.19 5.24
CA ILE A 73 12.30 4.14 4.70
C ILE A 73 13.15 3.45 3.63
N ASP A 74 13.66 2.25 3.91
CA ASP A 74 14.46 1.46 2.97
C ASP A 74 13.64 1.00 1.77
N LEU A 75 12.37 0.63 1.97
CA LEU A 75 11.46 0.19 0.91
C LEU A 75 11.13 1.32 -0.06
N LEU A 76 10.77 2.50 0.45
CA LEU A 76 10.42 3.66 -0.39
C LEU A 76 11.68 4.29 -0.99
N ASN A 77 12.79 4.19 -0.26
CA ASN A 77 14.13 4.57 -0.66
C ASN A 77 14.22 6.03 -1.14
N VAL A 78 13.48 6.91 -0.47
CA VAL A 78 13.45 8.34 -0.75
C VAL A 78 14.46 9.07 0.14
N ASN A 79 15.30 9.93 -0.45
CA ASN A 79 16.30 10.74 0.25
C ASN A 79 17.35 9.95 1.07
N THR A 80 17.48 8.64 0.85
CA THR A 80 18.49 7.78 1.49
C THR A 80 19.90 7.98 0.92
N GLY A 81 19.99 8.54 -0.30
CA GLY A 81 21.24 8.67 -1.05
C GLY A 81 21.78 7.35 -1.62
N ALA A 82 21.05 6.25 -1.45
CA ALA A 82 21.38 4.93 -1.95
C ALA A 82 20.31 4.46 -2.94
N GLY A 83 20.70 3.93 -4.10
CA GLY A 83 19.75 3.31 -5.03
C GLY A 83 18.76 4.28 -5.69
N LYS A 84 17.59 3.74 -6.07
CA LYS A 84 16.47 4.46 -6.69
C LYS A 84 15.25 4.44 -5.77
N PRO A 85 14.51 5.55 -5.68
CA PRO A 85 13.20 5.56 -5.05
C PRO A 85 12.21 4.62 -5.73
N LEU A 86 11.30 4.06 -4.95
CA LEU A 86 10.25 3.17 -5.45
C LEU A 86 9.26 3.96 -6.34
N TYR A 87 8.98 3.43 -7.53
CA TYR A 87 8.10 4.08 -8.51
C TYR A 87 6.63 3.61 -8.34
N SER A 88 6.40 2.33 -8.08
CA SER A 88 5.07 1.73 -7.97
C SER A 88 4.97 0.80 -6.77
N LEU A 89 3.94 1.00 -5.96
CA LEU A 89 3.63 0.19 -4.79
C LEU A 89 2.21 -0.38 -4.91
N GLU A 90 2.09 -1.69 -4.74
CA GLU A 90 0.84 -2.39 -4.59
C GLU A 90 0.78 -3.07 -3.21
N ILE A 91 -0.29 -2.77 -2.46
CA ILE A 91 -0.60 -3.39 -1.18
C ILE A 91 -1.82 -4.29 -1.37
N GLN A 92 -1.65 -5.59 -1.11
CA GLN A 92 -2.69 -6.60 -1.33
C GLN A 92 -3.31 -7.00 0.01
N GLY A 93 -4.62 -6.86 0.19
CA GLY A 93 -5.39 -7.31 1.36
C GLY A 93 -6.11 -8.64 1.12
N ILE A 94 -6.03 -9.56 2.09
CA ILE A 94 -6.85 -10.79 2.11
C ILE A 94 -7.39 -11.09 3.52
N CYS A 95 -8.51 -11.79 3.64
CA CYS A 95 -8.92 -12.32 4.94
C CYS A 95 -8.00 -13.48 5.35
N LEU A 96 -7.32 -13.34 6.49
CA LEU A 96 -6.48 -14.39 7.06
C LEU A 96 -7.31 -15.48 7.72
N PRO A 97 -6.80 -16.74 7.78
CA PRO A 97 -7.33 -17.74 8.68
C PRO A 97 -7.31 -17.26 10.13
N SER A 98 -8.29 -17.69 10.93
CA SER A 98 -8.53 -17.20 12.31
C SER A 98 -7.26 -17.15 13.19
N GLU A 99 -6.39 -18.14 13.12
CA GLU A 99 -5.16 -18.17 13.93
C GLU A 99 -4.15 -17.10 13.49
N GLN A 100 -3.95 -16.92 12.18
CA GLN A 100 -3.05 -15.89 11.65
C GLN A 100 -3.61 -14.48 11.89
N ALA A 101 -4.93 -14.33 11.79
CA ALA A 101 -5.63 -13.11 12.15
C ALA A 101 -5.41 -12.75 13.62
N LYS A 102 -5.60 -13.71 14.54
CA LYS A 102 -5.38 -13.51 15.97
C LYS A 102 -3.93 -13.08 16.27
N GLN A 103 -2.96 -13.75 15.65
CA GLN A 103 -1.54 -13.37 15.76
C GLN A 103 -1.27 -11.97 15.25
N LEU A 104 -1.93 -11.56 14.15
CA LEU A 104 -1.81 -10.19 13.64
C LEU A 104 -2.43 -9.17 14.60
N GLU A 105 -3.55 -9.48 15.25
CA GLU A 105 -4.19 -8.58 16.22
C GLU A 105 -3.33 -8.39 17.49
N GLU A 106 -2.73 -9.47 17.98
CA GLU A 106 -1.81 -9.46 19.13
C GLU A 106 -0.48 -8.73 18.84
N ASP A 107 -0.17 -8.45 17.57
CA ASP A 107 1.03 -7.73 17.17
C ASP A 107 0.94 -6.24 17.55
N CYS A 108 1.77 -5.80 18.48
CA CYS A 108 1.83 -4.41 18.94
C CYS A 108 2.91 -3.58 18.22
N SER A 109 3.36 -4.00 17.04
CA SER A 109 4.31 -3.21 16.25
C SER A 109 3.75 -1.80 16.00
N PRO A 110 4.57 -0.75 16.16
CA PRO A 110 4.12 0.61 15.90
C PRO A 110 3.77 0.77 14.42
N ASN A 111 2.82 1.65 14.11
CA ASN A 111 2.48 1.94 12.72
C ASN A 111 3.65 2.70 12.06
N PRO A 112 4.33 2.13 11.04
CA PRO A 112 5.49 2.78 10.43
C PRO A 112 5.14 4.13 9.79
N LEU A 113 3.89 4.33 9.37
CA LEU A 113 3.43 5.58 8.75
C LEU A 113 3.48 6.78 9.71
N GLU A 114 3.53 6.56 11.03
CA GLU A 114 3.62 7.64 12.01
C GLU A 114 4.99 8.33 12.04
N ASP A 115 6.04 7.66 11.53
CA ASP A 115 7.36 8.25 11.42
C ASP A 115 7.43 9.23 10.25
N SER A 116 7.72 10.49 10.54
CA SER A 116 7.82 11.58 9.55
C SER A 116 8.86 11.35 8.44
N ARG A 117 9.78 10.39 8.60
CA ARG A 117 10.79 10.04 7.61
C ARG A 117 10.26 9.11 6.51
N VAL A 118 9.12 8.45 6.74
CA VAL A 118 8.47 7.61 5.72
C VAL A 118 7.85 8.51 4.65
N ASP A 119 8.48 8.52 3.47
CA ASP A 119 8.21 9.51 2.42
C ASP A 119 7.74 8.85 1.12
N PHE A 120 6.50 9.12 0.72
CA PHE A 120 5.87 8.62 -0.50
C PHE A 120 6.01 9.58 -1.69
N SER A 121 6.78 10.67 -1.57
CA SER A 121 6.86 11.74 -2.57
C SER A 121 7.44 11.33 -3.92
N ALA A 122 8.22 10.24 -3.98
CA ALA A 122 8.74 9.72 -5.25
C ALA A 122 7.78 8.74 -5.95
N LEU A 123 6.76 8.26 -5.25
CA LEU A 123 5.84 7.26 -5.76
C LEU A 123 4.97 7.86 -6.88
N ARG A 124 4.83 7.13 -7.98
CA ARG A 124 3.98 7.50 -9.12
C ARG A 124 2.73 6.64 -9.21
N ARG A 125 2.76 5.42 -8.67
CA ARG A 125 1.61 4.51 -8.70
C ARG A 125 1.39 3.92 -7.33
N LEU A 126 0.18 4.11 -6.80
CA LEU A 126 -0.26 3.46 -5.58
C LEU A 126 -1.49 2.62 -5.89
N LYS A 127 -1.40 1.33 -5.59
CA LYS A 127 -2.50 0.40 -5.67
C LYS A 127 -2.75 -0.22 -4.31
N ILE A 128 -4.01 -0.24 -3.88
CA ILE A 128 -4.45 -0.95 -2.68
C ILE A 128 -5.61 -1.82 -3.11
N PHE A 129 -5.36 -3.13 -3.10
CA PHE A 129 -6.27 -4.11 -3.67
C PHE A 129 -6.66 -5.14 -2.63
N GLY A 130 -7.96 -5.43 -2.54
CA GLY A 130 -8.47 -6.50 -1.69
C GLY A 130 -8.84 -6.03 -0.29
N ASN A 131 -9.45 -6.93 0.46
CA ASN A 131 -10.11 -6.62 1.72
C ASN A 131 -9.67 -7.57 2.83
N THR A 132 -9.78 -7.09 4.05
CA THR A 132 -9.48 -7.86 5.25
C THR A 132 -10.27 -7.32 6.43
N LEU A 133 -10.58 -8.19 7.39
CA LEU A 133 -11.25 -7.81 8.63
C LEU A 133 -10.25 -7.38 9.73
N HIS A 134 -8.97 -7.72 9.55
CA HIS A 134 -7.95 -7.63 10.61
C HIS A 134 -6.86 -6.63 10.23
N LYS A 135 -6.75 -5.57 11.04
CA LYS A 135 -5.88 -4.41 10.80
C LYS A 135 -5.85 -3.94 9.33
N PRO A 136 -7.01 -3.71 8.70
CA PRO A 136 -7.07 -3.31 7.29
C PRO A 136 -6.47 -1.92 7.07
N VAL A 137 -6.12 -1.59 5.83
CA VAL A 137 -5.83 -0.20 5.44
C VAL A 137 -7.08 0.65 5.68
N SER A 138 -6.92 1.79 6.37
CA SER A 138 -8.00 2.69 6.76
C SER A 138 -7.80 4.10 6.20
N ASP A 139 -8.79 4.96 6.43
CA ASP A 139 -8.71 6.39 6.09
C ASP A 139 -7.54 7.11 6.79
N ASP A 140 -7.19 6.71 8.01
CA ASP A 140 -6.08 7.29 8.76
C ASP A 140 -4.72 6.98 8.09
N ASP A 141 -4.56 5.76 7.57
CA ASP A 141 -3.37 5.40 6.80
C ASP A 141 -3.29 6.24 5.53
N LEU A 142 -4.39 6.36 4.77
CA LEU A 142 -4.40 7.15 3.54
C LEU A 142 -4.16 8.63 3.79
N THR A 143 -4.73 9.17 4.86
CA THR A 143 -4.49 10.55 5.31
C THR A 143 -3.02 10.76 5.64
N THR A 144 -2.38 9.78 6.25
CA THR A 144 -0.96 9.85 6.59
C THR A 144 -0.07 9.74 5.35
N ILE A 145 -0.35 8.80 4.45
CA ILE A 145 0.34 8.65 3.16
C ILE A 145 0.19 9.93 2.31
N ALA A 146 -1.01 10.52 2.29
CA ALA A 146 -1.31 11.74 1.53
C ALA A 146 -0.47 12.95 1.94
N LYS A 147 0.13 12.95 3.15
CA LYS A 147 1.04 14.05 3.58
C LYS A 147 2.25 14.18 2.66
N THR A 148 2.73 13.07 2.08
CA THR A 148 3.94 13.06 1.24
C THR A 148 3.68 12.56 -0.17
N ALA A 149 2.65 11.74 -0.41
CA ALA A 149 2.25 11.24 -1.73
C ALA A 149 1.63 12.33 -2.62
N THR A 150 2.47 13.24 -3.10
CA THR A 150 2.09 14.46 -3.87
C THR A 150 2.29 14.32 -5.39
N ASN A 151 2.79 13.16 -5.82
CA ASN A 151 3.32 12.92 -7.16
C ASN A 151 2.67 11.72 -7.87
N LEU A 152 1.57 11.20 -7.34
CA LEU A 152 0.88 10.05 -7.90
C LEU A 152 0.30 10.39 -9.27
N GLU A 153 0.63 9.56 -10.26
CA GLU A 153 0.06 9.55 -11.61
C GLU A 153 -1.11 8.55 -11.69
N CYS A 154 -1.07 7.47 -10.90
CA CYS A 154 -2.07 6.41 -10.87
C CYS A 154 -2.45 6.06 -9.44
N LEU A 155 -3.74 6.10 -9.15
CA LEU A 155 -4.31 5.69 -7.87
C LEU A 155 -5.41 4.65 -8.10
N ASP A 156 -5.22 3.45 -7.55
CA ASP A 156 -6.14 2.32 -7.68
C ASP A 156 -6.52 1.79 -6.29
N LEU A 157 -7.76 2.00 -5.89
CA LEU A 157 -8.35 1.46 -4.66
C LEU A 157 -9.53 0.56 -5.02
N THR A 158 -9.26 -0.73 -5.10
CA THR A 158 -10.22 -1.72 -5.60
C THR A 158 -10.42 -2.86 -4.62
N ASN A 159 -11.66 -3.34 -4.53
CA ASN A 159 -12.03 -4.44 -3.65
C ASN A 159 -11.67 -4.19 -2.17
N ILE A 160 -11.73 -2.93 -1.73
CA ILE A 160 -11.49 -2.50 -0.34
C ILE A 160 -12.77 -1.88 0.23
N SER A 161 -13.18 -2.27 1.44
CA SER A 161 -14.38 -1.72 2.07
C SER A 161 -14.07 -0.89 3.32
N THR A 162 -12.81 -0.80 3.72
CA THR A 162 -12.36 -0.18 4.98
C THR A 162 -11.89 1.26 4.80
N VAL A 163 -11.83 1.71 3.55
CA VAL A 163 -11.55 3.08 3.15
C VAL A 163 -12.84 3.72 2.66
N SER A 164 -13.11 4.93 3.13
CA SER A 164 -14.20 5.77 2.63
C SER A 164 -13.77 6.61 1.42
N VAL A 165 -14.74 7.23 0.76
CA VAL A 165 -14.44 8.20 -0.29
C VAL A 165 -13.63 9.38 0.25
N ALA A 166 -13.85 9.81 1.50
CA ALA A 166 -13.07 10.90 2.09
C ALA A 166 -11.57 10.53 2.18
N GLY A 167 -11.25 9.31 2.64
CA GLY A 167 -9.89 8.80 2.67
C GLY A 167 -9.24 8.76 1.28
N LEU A 168 -9.98 8.30 0.26
CA LEU A 168 -9.52 8.36 -1.14
C LEU A 168 -9.20 9.80 -1.57
N LEU A 169 -10.11 10.74 -1.29
CA LEU A 169 -9.97 12.12 -1.75
C LEU A 169 -8.78 12.83 -1.12
N ASN A 170 -8.30 12.41 0.05
CA ASN A 170 -7.06 12.94 0.62
C ASN A 170 -5.86 12.72 -0.32
N LEU A 171 -5.74 11.53 -0.92
CA LEU A 171 -4.69 11.24 -1.90
C LEU A 171 -4.92 11.97 -3.23
N VAL A 172 -6.18 12.08 -3.68
CA VAL A 172 -6.52 12.85 -4.89
C VAL A 172 -6.14 14.33 -4.74
N LYS A 173 -6.44 14.93 -3.58
CA LYS A 173 -6.06 16.32 -3.27
C LYS A 173 -4.54 16.48 -3.20
N ALA A 174 -3.84 15.56 -2.53
CA ALA A 174 -2.39 15.60 -2.41
C ALA A 174 -1.67 15.54 -3.76
N SER A 175 -2.16 14.69 -4.68
CA SER A 175 -1.59 14.51 -6.03
C SER A 175 -2.35 15.24 -7.14
N ARG A 176 -3.08 16.31 -6.80
CA ARG A 176 -3.99 17.01 -7.72
C ARG A 176 -3.37 17.34 -9.08
N PHE A 177 -2.12 17.81 -9.10
CA PHE A 177 -1.46 18.31 -10.30
C PHE A 177 -0.80 17.22 -11.17
N THR A 178 -0.69 16.00 -10.63
CA THR A 178 0.04 14.88 -11.24
C THR A 178 -0.88 13.72 -11.59
N LEU A 179 -2.03 13.58 -10.94
CA LEU A 179 -2.92 12.45 -11.10
C LEU A 179 -3.54 12.38 -12.51
N GLU A 180 -3.35 11.23 -13.15
CA GLU A 180 -3.81 10.93 -14.51
C GLU A 180 -4.90 9.84 -14.53
N VAL A 181 -4.80 8.88 -13.61
CA VAL A 181 -5.68 7.71 -13.54
C VAL A 181 -6.20 7.55 -12.11
N LEU A 182 -7.52 7.48 -11.98
CA LEU A 182 -8.21 7.21 -10.73
C LEU A 182 -9.16 6.01 -10.88
N GLU A 183 -8.88 4.93 -10.16
CA GLU A 183 -9.77 3.78 -10.02
C GLU A 183 -10.20 3.63 -8.57
N HIS A 184 -11.52 3.63 -8.33
CA HIS A 184 -12.13 3.37 -7.04
C HIS A 184 -13.36 2.48 -7.22
N SER A 185 -13.24 1.23 -6.75
CA SER A 185 -14.29 0.22 -6.85
C SER A 185 -14.38 -0.58 -5.54
N PRO A 186 -15.05 -0.03 -4.51
CA PRO A 186 -15.24 -0.71 -3.23
C PRO A 186 -16.22 -1.87 -3.38
N ARG A 187 -16.04 -2.95 -2.61
CA ARG A 187 -17.05 -4.01 -2.49
C ARG A 187 -17.90 -3.79 -1.24
N SER A 188 -19.21 -3.80 -1.42
CA SER A 188 -20.22 -3.49 -0.40
C SER A 188 -20.61 -4.67 0.49
N SER A 189 -19.85 -5.77 0.54
CA SER A 189 -20.33 -7.05 1.10
C SER A 189 -19.72 -7.50 2.43
N ASP A 190 -18.65 -6.87 2.93
CA ASP A 190 -17.84 -7.47 4.00
C ASP A 190 -18.12 -6.88 5.39
N GLY A 191 -19.33 -6.33 5.59
CA GLY A 191 -19.82 -5.90 6.91
C GLY A 191 -19.25 -4.59 7.45
N PHE A 192 -18.34 -3.94 6.72
CA PHE A 192 -17.93 -2.56 7.03
C PHE A 192 -19.00 -1.58 6.56
N TYR A 193 -19.73 -1.03 7.53
CA TYR A 193 -20.71 0.01 7.29
C TYR A 193 -20.06 1.38 7.51
N HIS A 194 -19.72 2.06 6.41
CA HIS A 194 -19.47 3.49 6.47
C HIS A 194 -20.82 4.17 6.63
N PRO A 195 -21.09 4.88 7.74
CA PRO A 195 -22.41 5.46 7.96
C PRO A 195 -22.79 6.47 6.88
N TYR A 196 -21.80 7.01 6.15
CA TYR A 196 -22.00 7.94 5.04
C TYR A 196 -20.86 7.82 3.99
N PRO A 197 -20.87 6.78 3.12
CA PRO A 197 -19.71 6.44 2.28
C PRO A 197 -19.33 7.49 1.24
N GLY A 198 -20.15 8.52 1.02
CA GLY A 198 -19.86 9.67 0.15
C GLY A 198 -20.05 11.02 0.81
N HIS A 199 -20.23 11.08 2.14
CA HIS A 199 -20.31 12.36 2.83
C HIS A 199 -18.90 12.90 3.05
N LEU A 200 -18.62 14.05 2.44
CA LEU A 200 -17.43 14.84 2.70
C LEU A 200 -17.72 15.80 3.84
N GLU A 201 -16.74 16.01 4.72
CA GLU A 201 -16.87 17.04 5.75
C GLU A 201 -16.97 18.42 5.07
N SER A 202 -18.07 19.13 5.33
CA SER A 202 -18.35 20.51 4.93
C SER A 202 -18.33 20.84 3.42
N GLY A 203 -19.51 20.88 2.78
CA GLY A 203 -19.76 21.63 1.54
C GLY A 203 -18.90 21.31 0.31
N GLU A 204 -17.97 20.35 0.40
CA GLU A 204 -17.13 19.94 -0.70
C GLU A 204 -17.93 19.09 -1.69
N HIS A 205 -17.82 19.47 -2.96
CA HIS A 205 -18.42 18.76 -4.06
C HIS A 205 -17.35 17.87 -4.71
N ILE A 206 -17.59 16.54 -4.76
CA ILE A 206 -16.69 15.61 -5.44
C ILE A 206 -16.54 16.02 -6.91
N CYS A 207 -17.64 16.50 -7.52
CA CYS A 207 -17.64 17.03 -8.88
C CYS A 207 -16.64 18.18 -9.08
N ASP A 208 -16.54 19.13 -8.14
CA ASP A 208 -15.59 20.24 -8.22
C ASP A 208 -14.14 19.75 -8.10
N LEU A 209 -13.87 18.83 -7.18
CA LEU A 209 -12.51 18.28 -7.04
C LEU A 209 -12.08 17.56 -8.30
N LEU A 210 -12.89 16.62 -8.82
CA LEU A 210 -12.55 15.82 -9.99
C LEU A 210 -12.37 16.65 -11.26
N THR A 211 -13.23 17.66 -11.48
CA THR A 211 -13.10 18.57 -12.62
C THR A 211 -11.88 19.49 -12.52
N SER A 212 -11.31 19.63 -11.34
CA SER A 212 -10.15 20.50 -11.07
C SER A 212 -8.79 19.82 -11.21
N LEU A 213 -8.75 18.55 -11.66
CA LEU A 213 -7.56 17.73 -11.88
C LEU A 213 -7.02 17.95 -13.31
N PRO A 214 -5.95 18.73 -13.52
CA PRO A 214 -5.53 19.20 -14.85
C PRO A 214 -4.97 18.10 -15.76
N ARG A 215 -4.54 16.96 -15.22
CA ARG A 215 -3.93 15.85 -15.98
C ARG A 215 -4.80 14.60 -16.04
N MET A 216 -5.98 14.64 -15.42
CA MET A 216 -6.85 13.48 -15.33
C MET A 216 -7.33 13.05 -16.71
N ARG A 217 -7.07 11.79 -17.07
CA ARG A 217 -7.46 11.19 -18.36
C ARG A 217 -8.45 10.04 -18.19
N ASP A 218 -8.30 9.24 -17.14
CA ASP A 218 -9.09 8.03 -16.90
C ASP A 218 -9.67 8.06 -15.48
N ILE A 219 -11.00 8.06 -15.38
CA ILE A 219 -11.70 8.00 -14.10
C ILE A 219 -12.69 6.84 -14.13
N SER A 220 -12.53 5.92 -13.18
CA SER A 220 -13.49 4.86 -12.86
C SER A 220 -13.76 4.93 -11.36
N ILE A 221 -14.88 5.55 -10.98
CA ILE A 221 -15.21 5.79 -9.57
C ILE A 221 -16.63 5.32 -9.25
N SER A 222 -16.75 4.46 -8.25
CA SER A 222 -18.04 4.06 -7.67
C SER A 222 -18.27 4.83 -6.37
N ILE A 223 -19.30 5.68 -6.35
CA ILE A 223 -19.68 6.51 -5.21
C ILE A 223 -21.20 6.58 -5.06
N PRO A 224 -21.73 6.74 -3.83
CA PRO A 224 -23.18 6.74 -3.61
C PRO A 224 -23.87 7.97 -4.22
N THR A 225 -23.26 9.14 -4.13
CA THR A 225 -23.70 10.40 -4.73
C THR A 225 -22.47 11.22 -5.15
N ILE A 226 -22.53 11.90 -6.30
CA ILE A 226 -21.44 12.78 -6.78
C ILE A 226 -21.48 14.12 -6.04
N CYS A 227 -22.66 14.73 -5.97
CA CYS A 227 -22.91 16.01 -5.35
C CYS A 227 -24.30 15.91 -4.65
N PRO A 228 -24.44 16.40 -3.40
CA PRO A 228 -25.70 16.31 -2.65
C PRO A 228 -26.83 17.14 -3.25
#